data_AF-A0A7Z9H048-F1
#
_entry.id   AF-A0A7Z9H048-F1
#
_cell.length_a   1.000
_cell.length_b   1.000
_cell.length_c   1.000
_cell.angle_alpha   90.00
_cell.angle_beta   90.00
_cell.angle_gamma   90.00
#
_symmetry.space_group_name_H-M   'P 1'
#
loop_
_entity.id
_entity.type
_entity.pdbx_description
1 polymer ?
#
loop_
_entity_poly.entity_id
_entity_poly.type
_entity_poly.pdbx_seq_one_letter_code
_entity_poly.pdbx_strand_id
1 'polypeptide(L)'
;MQRKHCSSALFLLLIAACFSVILGQRGRYRSFPEPGQRIDRRGIPDWENDVQFKHDIFTFVRVRYSSWGQRNKWATDYPDSDLNFSFRLQQLTSLKVHPDGKVLTLTDKELFDYPFIYMVEPGDLTLNEEEVKVLRRYLLNGGFMMVDD
;
A
#
# COMPACT_ATOMS: atom_id res chain seq x y z
N MET A 1 -18.59 -26.59 50.42
CA MET A 1 -17.59 -25.49 50.40
C MET A 1 -16.75 -25.43 49.10
N GLN A 2 -17.09 -26.16 48.01
CA GLN A 2 -16.27 -26.23 46.77
C GLN A 2 -16.70 -25.33 45.59
N ARG A 3 -17.87 -24.67 45.64
CA ARG A 3 -18.40 -23.90 44.50
C ARG A 3 -17.66 -22.59 44.19
N LYS A 4 -16.96 -22.00 45.16
CA LYS A 4 -16.29 -20.70 45.00
C LYS A 4 -15.02 -20.79 44.12
N HIS A 5 -14.26 -21.88 44.22
CA HIS A 5 -13.01 -22.03 43.45
C HIS A 5 -13.24 -22.32 41.97
N CYS A 6 -14.31 -23.06 41.64
CA CYS A 6 -14.65 -23.36 40.24
C CYS A 6 -15.09 -22.09 39.47
N SER A 7 -15.79 -21.16 40.14
CA SER A 7 -16.24 -19.91 39.51
C SER A 7 -15.10 -18.92 39.28
N SER A 8 -14.10 -18.85 40.18
CA SER A 8 -12.92 -17.99 39.99
C SER A 8 -11.97 -18.50 38.91
N ALA A 9 -11.82 -19.82 38.77
CA ALA A 9 -11.03 -20.42 37.70
C ALA A 9 -11.64 -20.14 36.31
N LEU A 10 -12.97 -20.21 36.20
CA LEU A 10 -13.69 -19.89 34.95
C LEU A 10 -13.56 -18.41 34.57
N PHE A 11 -13.57 -17.51 35.56
CA PHE A 11 -13.41 -16.07 35.34
C PHE A 11 -11.99 -15.71 34.87
N LEU A 12 -10.96 -16.35 35.44
CA LEU A 12 -9.57 -16.16 35.01
C LEU A 12 -9.31 -16.68 33.59
N LEU A 13 -9.93 -17.81 33.21
CA LEU A 13 -9.87 -18.34 31.86
C LEU A 13 -10.53 -17.40 30.83
N LEU A 14 -11.65 -16.77 31.19
CA LEU A 14 -12.31 -15.78 30.34
C LEU A 14 -11.45 -14.52 30.15
N ILE A 15 -10.79 -14.04 31.22
CA ILE A 15 -9.87 -12.90 31.12
C ILE A 15 -8.68 -13.24 30.22
N ALA A 16 -8.08 -14.43 30.38
CA ALA A 16 -6.97 -14.88 29.55
C ALA A 16 -7.36 -15.02 28.07
N ALA A 17 -8.57 -15.51 27.78
CA ALA A 17 -9.11 -15.59 26.42
C ALA A 17 -9.37 -14.19 25.81
N CYS A 18 -9.89 -13.24 26.58
CA CYS A 18 -10.03 -11.86 26.11
C CYS A 18 -8.66 -11.22 25.85
N PHE A 19 -7.66 -11.47 26.70
CA PHE A 19 -6.30 -10.93 26.53
C PHE A 19 -5.61 -11.49 25.28
N SER A 20 -5.76 -12.79 24.99
CA SER A 20 -5.20 -13.41 23.79
C SER A 20 -5.87 -12.92 22.51
N VAL A 21 -7.17 -12.64 22.53
CA VAL A 21 -7.88 -11.99 21.41
C VAL A 21 -7.37 -10.56 21.17
N ILE A 22 -7.16 -9.77 22.24
CA ILE A 22 -6.63 -8.39 22.13
C ILE A 22 -5.19 -8.38 21.59
N LEU A 23 -4.33 -9.29 22.07
CA LEU A 23 -2.96 -9.46 21.57
C LEU A 23 -2.95 -9.97 20.12
N GLY A 24 -3.84 -10.89 19.75
CA GLY A 24 -4.00 -11.39 18.38
C GLY A 24 -4.50 -10.34 17.40
N GLN A 25 -5.32 -9.38 17.84
CA GLN A 25 -5.75 -8.24 17.02
C GLN A 25 -4.65 -7.20 16.83
N ARG A 26 -3.70 -7.05 17.77
CA ARG A 26 -2.56 -6.13 17.63
C ARG A 26 -1.57 -6.56 16.54
N GLY A 27 -1.43 -7.86 16.27
CA GLY A 27 -0.56 -8.40 15.22
C GLY A 27 -1.04 -8.19 13.78
N ARG A 28 -2.25 -7.63 13.59
CA ARG A 28 -2.81 -7.34 12.26
C ARG A 28 -2.52 -5.94 11.75
N TYR A 29 -1.80 -5.10 12.49
CA TYR A 29 -1.28 -3.86 11.93
C TYR A 29 -0.21 -4.24 10.90
N ARG A 30 -0.55 -4.14 9.60
CA ARG A 30 0.45 -4.09 8.53
C ARG A 30 1.40 -2.93 8.88
N SER A 31 2.60 -3.26 9.34
CA SER A 31 3.67 -2.28 9.50
C SER A 31 4.12 -1.87 8.11
N PHE A 32 3.80 -0.63 7.75
CA PHE A 32 4.38 -0.03 6.55
C PHE A 32 5.86 0.28 6.82
N PRO A 33 6.73 0.18 5.81
CA PRO A 33 8.10 0.62 5.95
C PRO A 33 8.13 2.07 6.44
N GLU A 34 9.01 2.37 7.38
CA GLU A 34 9.28 3.75 7.78
C GLU A 34 9.79 4.55 6.56
N PRO A 35 9.53 5.87 6.49
CA PRO A 35 10.08 6.71 5.43
C PRO A 35 11.60 6.53 5.31
N GLY A 36 12.08 6.17 4.12
CA GLY A 36 13.49 5.92 3.86
C GLY A 36 13.97 4.48 4.09
N GLN A 37 13.14 3.59 4.64
CA GLN A 37 13.44 2.15 4.64
C GLN A 37 13.01 1.52 3.32
N ARG A 38 13.95 0.79 2.72
CA ARG A 38 13.68 -0.03 1.54
C ARG A 38 12.84 -1.25 1.90
N ILE A 39 11.89 -1.57 1.04
CA ILE A 39 10.95 -2.67 1.20
C ILE A 39 11.66 -4.02 0.98
N ASP A 40 11.30 -5.05 1.75
CA ASP A 40 11.71 -6.42 1.46
C ASP A 40 11.10 -6.91 0.13
N ARG A 41 11.97 -7.26 -0.81
CA ARG A 41 11.60 -7.63 -2.18
C ARG A 41 11.16 -9.07 -2.34
N ARG A 42 11.24 -9.91 -1.28
CA ARG A 42 10.74 -11.30 -1.26
C ARG A 42 11.14 -12.14 -2.48
N GLY A 43 12.39 -11.98 -2.92
CA GLY A 43 12.97 -12.74 -4.04
C GLY A 43 12.86 -12.06 -5.41
N ILE A 44 12.21 -10.90 -5.52
CA ILE A 44 12.25 -10.10 -6.75
C ILE A 44 13.64 -9.45 -6.89
N PRO A 45 14.36 -9.70 -8.00
CA PRO A 45 15.73 -9.22 -8.15
C PRO A 45 15.77 -7.69 -8.26
N ASP A 46 16.95 -7.16 -7.98
CA ASP A 46 17.30 -5.78 -8.29
C ASP A 46 17.85 -5.65 -9.70
N TRP A 47 17.78 -4.44 -10.24
CA TRP A 47 18.45 -4.07 -11.48
C TRP A 47 18.87 -2.60 -11.42
N GLU A 48 19.88 -2.28 -12.23
CA GLU A 48 20.40 -0.93 -12.36
C GLU A 48 19.96 -0.34 -13.71
N ASN A 49 19.60 0.93 -13.69
CA ASN A 49 19.36 1.70 -14.91
C ASN A 49 20.58 2.57 -15.20
N ASP A 50 20.86 2.79 -16.48
CA ASP A 50 21.94 3.69 -16.90
C ASP A 50 21.65 5.12 -16.40
N VAL A 51 22.67 5.73 -15.80
CA VAL A 51 22.65 7.08 -15.22
C VAL A 51 22.20 8.15 -16.21
N GLN A 52 22.36 7.92 -17.52
CA GLN A 52 21.90 8.83 -18.57
C GLN A 52 20.36 8.98 -18.58
N PHE A 53 19.61 7.96 -18.13
CA PHE A 53 18.15 7.96 -18.12
C PHE A 53 17.54 8.32 -16.76
N LYS A 54 18.29 8.94 -15.84
CA LYS A 54 17.79 9.25 -14.48
C LYS A 54 16.43 9.95 -14.40
N HIS A 55 16.00 10.66 -15.46
CA HIS A 55 14.72 11.35 -15.55
C HIS A 55 13.71 10.68 -16.50
N ASP A 56 14.14 9.66 -17.26
CA ASP A 56 13.35 8.94 -18.28
C ASP A 56 13.13 7.47 -17.87
N ILE A 57 12.79 7.26 -16.60
CA ILE A 57 12.53 5.94 -16.03
C ILE A 57 11.06 5.87 -15.60
N PHE A 58 10.36 4.85 -16.08
CA PHE A 58 9.02 4.53 -15.60
C PHE A 58 9.08 4.14 -14.13
N THR A 59 8.33 4.85 -13.29
CA THR A 59 8.22 4.54 -11.86
C THR A 59 6.78 4.17 -11.55
N PHE A 60 6.57 2.98 -10.98
CA PHE A 60 5.23 2.55 -10.59
C PHE A 60 4.78 3.35 -9.37
N VAL A 61 3.69 4.10 -9.50
CA VAL A 61 3.13 4.91 -8.42
C VAL A 61 1.80 4.35 -7.97
N ARG A 62 1.76 3.83 -6.74
CA ARG A 62 0.53 3.43 -6.05
C ARG A 62 -0.05 4.62 -5.32
N VAL A 63 -1.35 4.86 -5.48
CA VAL A 63 -2.05 5.90 -4.72
C VAL A 63 -2.55 5.35 -3.40
N ARG A 64 -2.08 5.95 -2.30
CA ARG A 64 -2.65 5.80 -0.97
C ARG A 64 -3.91 6.65 -0.87
N TYR A 65 -5.05 5.99 -0.71
CA TYR A 65 -6.35 6.65 -0.56
C TYR A 65 -7.05 6.32 0.76
N SER A 66 -8.06 7.12 1.10
CA SER A 66 -8.95 6.89 2.24
C SER A 66 -10.14 6.02 1.81
N SER A 67 -10.57 5.10 2.67
CA SER A 67 -11.70 4.20 2.40
C SER A 67 -12.73 4.22 3.52
N TRP A 68 -13.99 4.04 3.16
CA TRP A 68 -15.08 3.95 4.13
C TRP A 68 -14.99 2.63 4.92
N GLY A 69 -15.09 2.70 6.24
CA GLY A 69 -15.18 1.53 7.14
C GLY A 69 -13.90 0.69 7.31
N GLN A 70 -12.97 0.71 6.35
CA GLN A 70 -11.70 -0.03 6.44
C GLN A 70 -10.50 0.90 6.34
N ARG A 71 -9.48 0.68 7.18
CA ARG A 71 -8.20 1.38 7.10
C ARG A 71 -7.26 0.57 6.21
N ASN A 72 -6.50 1.26 5.35
CA ASN A 72 -5.43 0.68 4.50
C ASN A 72 -5.86 -0.24 3.36
N LYS A 73 -7.06 -0.07 2.79
CA LYS A 73 -7.50 -0.79 1.57
C LYS A 73 -6.56 -0.58 0.38
N TRP A 74 -6.00 0.63 0.25
CA TRP A 74 -4.98 0.97 -0.75
C TRP A 74 -3.77 0.02 -0.77
N ALA A 75 -3.50 -0.69 0.34
CA ALA A 75 -2.36 -1.59 0.50
C ALA A 75 -2.69 -3.05 0.18
N THR A 76 -3.81 -3.34 -0.50
CA THR A 76 -4.06 -4.68 -1.05
C THR A 76 -2.90 -5.10 -1.95
N ASP A 77 -2.38 -6.30 -1.67
CA ASP A 77 -1.21 -6.93 -2.29
C ASP A 77 0.11 -6.16 -2.29
N TYR A 78 0.16 -5.00 -1.63
CA TYR A 78 1.38 -4.24 -1.44
C TYR A 78 2.31 -4.99 -0.47
N PRO A 79 3.63 -5.06 -0.76
CA PRO A 79 4.34 -4.53 -1.94
C PRO A 79 4.51 -5.51 -3.12
N ASP A 80 3.98 -6.74 -3.05
CA ASP A 80 4.27 -7.78 -4.05
C ASP A 80 3.82 -7.40 -5.45
N SER A 81 2.62 -6.86 -5.59
CA SER A 81 2.06 -6.50 -6.89
C SER A 81 2.89 -5.40 -7.56
N ASP A 82 3.28 -4.36 -6.82
CA ASP A 82 4.09 -3.23 -7.31
C ASP A 82 5.46 -3.70 -7.81
N LEU A 83 6.11 -4.56 -7.01
CA LEU A 83 7.43 -5.12 -7.33
C LEU A 83 7.35 -6.04 -8.54
N ASN A 84 6.35 -6.93 -8.58
CA ASN A 84 6.16 -7.84 -9.71
C ASN A 84 5.84 -7.09 -11.00
N PHE A 85 4.94 -6.11 -10.95
CA PHE A 85 4.57 -5.32 -12.12
C PHE A 85 5.79 -4.61 -12.71
N SER A 86 6.56 -3.93 -11.85
CA SER A 86 7.78 -3.22 -12.26
C SER A 86 8.82 -4.17 -12.85
N PHE A 87 9.03 -5.33 -12.21
CA PHE A 87 9.95 -6.35 -12.69
C PHE A 87 9.53 -6.93 -14.04
N ARG A 88 8.24 -7.22 -14.25
CA ARG A 88 7.75 -7.75 -15.53
C ARG A 88 7.84 -6.73 -16.66
N LEU A 89 7.58 -5.46 -16.40
CA LEU A 89 7.81 -4.41 -17.39
C LEU A 89 9.27 -4.31 -17.79
N GLN A 90 10.19 -4.34 -16.82
CA GLN A 90 11.63 -4.34 -17.07
C GLN A 90 12.07 -5.57 -17.88
N GLN A 91 11.52 -6.75 -17.58
CA GLN A 91 11.93 -8.00 -18.20
C GLN A 91 11.38 -8.15 -19.63
N LEU A 92 10.14 -7.72 -19.87
CA LEU A 92 9.40 -8.04 -21.08
C LEU A 92 9.38 -6.91 -22.10
N THR A 93 9.86 -5.72 -21.75
CA THR A 93 9.86 -4.55 -22.63
C THR A 93 11.23 -3.87 -22.67
N SER A 94 11.40 -2.90 -23.56
CA SER A 94 12.59 -2.05 -23.58
C SER A 94 12.48 -0.83 -22.67
N LEU A 95 11.37 -0.68 -21.93
CA LEU A 95 11.21 0.42 -20.98
C LEU A 95 12.27 0.31 -19.88
N LYS A 96 12.82 1.46 -19.48
CA LYS A 96 13.60 1.56 -18.25
C LYS A 96 12.61 1.74 -17.11
N VAL A 97 12.63 0.83 -16.15
CA VAL A 97 11.70 0.81 -15.01
C VAL A 97 12.48 1.00 -13.72
N HIS A 98 11.97 1.80 -12.79
CA HIS A 98 12.60 1.96 -11.49
C HIS A 98 12.38 0.67 -10.68
N PRO A 99 13.42 0.10 -10.05
CA PRO A 99 13.28 -1.15 -9.30
C PRO A 99 12.35 -1.02 -8.10
N ASP A 100 12.25 0.17 -7.53
CA ASP A 100 11.38 0.49 -6.41
C ASP A 100 10.24 1.43 -6.85
N GLY A 101 9.00 1.05 -6.60
CA GLY A 101 7.86 1.94 -6.82
C GLY A 101 7.77 3.07 -5.79
N LYS A 102 6.77 3.94 -5.94
CA LYS A 102 6.40 4.96 -4.97
C LYS A 102 4.97 4.77 -4.47
N VAL A 103 4.75 5.16 -3.23
CA VAL A 103 3.41 5.30 -2.66
C VAL A 103 3.17 6.79 -2.43
N LEU A 104 2.23 7.38 -3.15
CA LEU A 104 1.87 8.78 -3.05
C LEU A 104 0.40 8.93 -2.64
N THR A 105 0.05 10.05 -2.02
CA THR A 105 -1.32 10.53 -1.89
C THR A 105 -1.65 11.45 -3.06
N LEU A 106 -2.94 11.67 -3.33
CA LEU A 106 -3.36 12.54 -4.43
C LEU A 106 -2.94 14.00 -4.24
N THR A 107 -2.64 14.45 -3.02
CA THR A 107 -2.24 15.84 -2.74
C THR A 107 -0.73 16.03 -2.69
N ASP A 108 0.06 14.96 -2.89
CA ASP A 108 1.51 15.08 -2.96
C ASP A 108 1.93 15.87 -4.20
N LYS A 109 2.81 16.86 -4.01
CA LYS A 109 3.24 17.78 -5.08
C LYS A 109 3.94 17.05 -6.23
N GLU A 110 4.68 15.98 -5.91
CA GLU A 110 5.40 15.18 -6.90
C GLU A 110 4.49 14.25 -7.72
N LEU A 111 3.17 14.15 -7.41
CA LEU A 111 2.23 13.35 -8.20
C LEU A 111 2.29 13.69 -9.69
N PHE A 112 2.47 14.97 -10.02
CA PHE A 112 2.53 15.47 -11.39
C PHE A 112 3.82 15.12 -12.13
N ASP A 113 4.84 14.59 -11.45
CA ASP A 113 6.08 14.13 -12.06
C ASP A 113 5.93 12.72 -12.65
N TYR A 114 4.84 12.02 -12.36
CA TYR A 114 4.59 10.65 -12.80
C TYR A 114 3.34 10.57 -13.67
N PRO A 115 3.44 10.18 -14.95
CA PRO A 115 2.31 10.16 -15.87
C PRO A 115 1.39 8.94 -15.68
N PHE A 116 1.76 7.98 -14.82
CA PHE A 116 1.00 6.77 -14.54
C PHE A 116 0.84 6.60 -13.03
N ILE A 117 -0.40 6.43 -12.59
CA ILE A 117 -0.75 6.09 -11.20
C ILE A 117 -1.67 4.87 -11.16
N TYR A 118 -1.62 4.13 -10.06
CA TYR A 118 -2.38 2.88 -9.86
C TYR A 118 -3.18 2.92 -8.55
N MET A 119 -4.43 2.48 -8.62
CA MET A 119 -5.30 2.23 -7.47
C MET A 119 -5.81 0.80 -7.52
N VAL A 120 -5.68 0.08 -6.40
CA VAL A 120 -6.27 -1.25 -6.21
C VAL A 120 -7.51 -1.15 -5.35
N GLU A 121 -8.51 -1.96 -5.68
CA GLU A 121 -9.76 -2.20 -4.96
C GLU A 121 -10.43 -0.91 -4.46
N PRO A 122 -10.70 0.08 -5.33
CA PRO A 122 -11.23 1.38 -4.90
C PRO A 122 -12.73 1.36 -4.62
N GLY A 123 -13.38 0.19 -4.51
CA GLY A 123 -14.82 0.09 -4.27
C GLY A 123 -15.32 0.91 -3.07
N ASP A 124 -14.51 1.03 -2.02
CA ASP A 124 -14.79 1.82 -0.81
C ASP A 124 -14.10 3.20 -0.80
N LEU A 125 -13.55 3.66 -1.93
CA LEU A 125 -12.79 4.91 -2.04
C LEU A 125 -13.61 6.13 -1.58
N THR A 126 -13.01 6.93 -0.71
CA THR A 126 -13.52 8.24 -0.33
C THR A 126 -12.51 9.31 -0.70
N LEU A 127 -12.96 10.34 -1.44
CA LEU A 127 -12.16 11.50 -1.81
C LEU A 127 -12.69 12.74 -1.12
N ASN A 128 -11.79 13.57 -0.60
CA ASN A 128 -12.13 14.92 -0.16
C ASN A 128 -12.13 15.92 -1.34
N GLU A 129 -12.63 17.13 -1.12
CA GLU A 129 -12.74 18.13 -2.19
C GLU A 129 -11.41 18.51 -2.84
N GLU A 130 -10.32 18.51 -2.07
CA GLU A 130 -8.99 18.81 -2.58
C GLU A 130 -8.48 17.68 -3.47
N GLU A 131 -8.61 16.43 -3.02
CA GLU A 131 -8.24 15.24 -3.78
C GLU A 131 -9.02 15.14 -5.10
N VAL A 132 -10.32 15.48 -5.11
CA VAL A 132 -11.12 15.55 -6.34
C VAL A 132 -10.57 16.60 -7.30
N LYS A 133 -10.23 17.80 -6.82
CA LYS A 133 -9.66 18.88 -7.65
C LYS A 133 -8.30 18.47 -8.24
N VAL A 134 -7.44 17.85 -7.43
CA VAL A 134 -6.12 17.41 -7.87
C VAL A 134 -6.22 16.26 -8.87
N LEU A 135 -7.00 15.22 -8.59
CA LEU A 135 -7.19 14.09 -9.50
C LEU A 135 -7.79 14.54 -10.83
N ARG A 136 -8.78 15.43 -10.80
CA ARG A 136 -9.34 16.02 -12.02
C ARG A 136 -8.26 16.73 -12.83
N ARG A 137 -7.43 17.56 -12.19
CA ARG A 137 -6.34 18.26 -12.86
C ARG A 137 -5.30 17.29 -13.44
N TYR A 138 -4.95 16.24 -12.69
CA TYR A 138 -4.01 15.21 -13.14
C TYR A 138 -4.49 14.53 -14.42
N LEU A 139 -5.73 14.05 -14.43
CA LEU A 139 -6.32 13.35 -15.58
C LEU A 139 -6.51 14.27 -16.79
N LEU A 140 -6.98 15.51 -16.57
CA LEU A 140 -7.16 16.47 -17.66
C LEU A 140 -5.84 16.97 -18.27
N ASN A 141 -4.73 16.84 -17.54
CA ASN A 141 -3.39 17.21 -18.02
C ASN A 141 -2.63 16.01 -18.63
N GLY A 142 -3.31 14.91 -18.94
CA GLY A 142 -2.73 13.75 -19.63
C GLY A 142 -2.19 12.66 -18.70
N GLY A 143 -2.37 12.80 -17.38
CA GLY A 143 -2.08 11.71 -16.45
C GLY A 143 -2.99 10.51 -16.68
N PHE A 144 -2.41 9.31 -16.60
CA PHE A 144 -3.13 8.05 -16.72
C PHE A 144 -3.30 7.42 -15.33
N MET A 145 -4.48 6.88 -15.07
CA MET A 145 -4.79 6.14 -13.84
C MET A 145 -5.30 4.75 -14.19
N MET A 146 -4.59 3.72 -13.76
CA MET A 146 -5.06 2.35 -13.78
C MET A 146 -5.82 2.05 -12.49
N VAL A 147 -6.98 1.43 -12.65
CA VAL A 147 -7.81 0.94 -11.54
C VAL A 147 -7.98 -0.57 -11.70
N ASP A 148 -7.78 -1.28 -10.60
CA ASP A 148 -7.89 -2.73 -10.47
C ASP A 148 -8.86 -3.02 -9.31
N ASP A 149 -9.85 -3.90 -9.49
CA ASP A 149 -10.93 -4.17 -8.53
C ASP A 149 -10.97 -5.65 -8.13
#